data_AF-A0A239F8T9-F1
#
_entry.id   AF-A0A239F8T9-F1
#
_cell.length_a   1.000
_cell.length_b   1.000
_cell.length_c   1.000
_cell.angle_alpha   90.00
_cell.angle_beta   90.00
_cell.angle_gamma   90.00
#
_symmetry.space_group_name_H-M   'P 1'
#
loop_
_entity.id
_entity.type
_entity.pdbx_description
1 polymer ?
#
loop_
_entity_poly.entity_id
_entity_poly.type
_entity_poly.pdbx_seq_one_letter_code
_entity_poly.pdbx_strand_id
1 'polypeptide(L)'
;MMNREQIKTLILTLLIIMSVVFTQKIWFYSPLRILQSEASFKERQASIILETRGQLVIPEQAIISFGNNNYTIISSNMEGIWRETRDVLSQYFNGEPEVTPSTYEKYRENSRLKSIELQFGKNIPSVLVSSVLDTVDNKVVSSIKEISSILIPTLNRGIIYIVGKDNNIYEIKLDDYAENRQLMAYIDNLQTTNYVRYYPLFADVGNYTVMPLNYEKSTPKVFVESEIKVDDEEAVIERAKSFFNENLDFVKTIKETSGAVVFMYGYGEKGVRINNRGRLEYTEEVGSITSNNVLTALDAAIDFAIDHGGFPEDSYLKEIKQEDKKGYYFGFGYRIEGLPVVFNNPNLAHPLEIEVYGDKVKNYRSFVREEMTLGNFSTSEPTLLPQKIIEDHIELLKADYLIDTEETQFLDEKEILNYIEKNISKAELVYYDEMEETTRQLLTPAWRIKIDKRVYYFNSYDGELLHSSLVN
;
A
#
# COMPACT_ATOMS: atom_id res chain seq x y z
N MET A 1 -39.79 -57.81 47.60
CA MET A 1 -39.54 -57.93 46.15
C MET A 1 -40.37 -56.87 45.45
N MET A 2 -39.73 -55.91 44.79
CA MET A 2 -40.45 -54.87 44.05
C MET A 2 -41.06 -55.52 42.80
N ASN A 3 -42.36 -55.29 42.55
CA ASN A 3 -43.03 -55.92 41.41
C ASN A 3 -42.40 -55.44 40.10
N ARG A 4 -42.29 -56.33 39.12
CA ARG A 4 -41.62 -56.08 37.83
C ARG A 4 -42.14 -54.82 37.11
N GLU A 5 -43.41 -54.49 37.33
CA GLU A 5 -44.06 -53.27 36.83
C GLU A 5 -43.57 -51.99 37.53
N GLN A 6 -43.30 -52.02 38.84
CA GLN A 6 -42.77 -50.86 39.58
C GLN A 6 -41.33 -50.51 39.13
N ILE A 7 -40.54 -51.53 38.78
CA ILE A 7 -39.18 -51.33 38.24
C ILE A 7 -39.24 -50.67 36.85
N LYS A 8 -40.15 -51.11 35.98
CA LYS A 8 -40.35 -50.50 34.66
C LYS A 8 -40.78 -49.05 34.78
N THR A 9 -41.72 -48.75 35.67
CA THR A 9 -42.18 -47.37 35.90
C THR A 9 -41.05 -46.48 36.42
N LEU A 10 -40.24 -46.98 37.35
CA LEU A 10 -39.09 -46.24 37.90
C LEU A 10 -38.00 -45.96 36.86
N ILE A 11 -37.71 -46.94 36.00
CA ILE A 11 -36.77 -46.75 34.89
C ILE A 11 -37.32 -45.73 33.89
N LEU A 12 -38.62 -45.78 33.58
CA LEU A 12 -39.25 -44.85 32.65
C LEU A 12 -39.23 -43.41 33.19
N THR A 13 -39.55 -43.19 34.46
CA THR A 13 -39.45 -41.85 35.06
C THR A 13 -38.01 -41.35 35.10
N LEU A 14 -37.04 -42.22 35.41
CA LEU A 14 -35.62 -41.86 35.35
C LEU A 14 -35.19 -41.44 33.93
N LEU A 15 -35.65 -42.17 32.91
CA LEU A 15 -35.36 -41.87 31.50
C LEU A 15 -35.96 -40.53 31.07
N ILE A 16 -37.19 -40.24 31.48
CA ILE A 16 -37.84 -38.95 31.21
C ILE A 16 -37.10 -37.81 31.90
N ILE A 17 -36.73 -37.97 33.17
CA ILE A 17 -35.95 -36.97 33.92
C ILE A 17 -34.59 -36.75 33.24
N MET A 18 -33.89 -37.81 32.84
CA MET A 18 -32.62 -37.70 32.12
C MET A 18 -32.78 -37.02 30.77
N SER A 19 -33.86 -37.30 30.03
CA SER A 19 -34.17 -36.63 28.76
C SER A 19 -34.41 -35.14 28.96
N VAL A 20 -35.14 -34.74 30.01
CA VAL A 20 -35.37 -33.33 30.34
C VAL A 20 -34.06 -32.64 30.75
N VAL A 21 -33.23 -33.29 31.58
CA VAL A 21 -31.93 -32.76 31.99
C VAL A 21 -30.96 -32.62 30.81
N PHE A 22 -30.93 -33.58 29.89
CA PHE A 22 -30.10 -33.48 28.69
C PHE A 22 -30.59 -32.40 27.73
N THR A 23 -31.90 -32.29 27.54
CA THR A 23 -32.49 -31.23 26.70
C THR A 23 -32.19 -29.85 27.28
N GLN A 24 -32.31 -29.70 28.60
CA GLN A 24 -31.97 -28.46 29.30
C GLN A 24 -30.46 -28.16 29.20
N LYS A 25 -29.58 -29.17 29.32
CA LYS A 25 -28.14 -28.99 29.12
C LYS A 25 -27.81 -28.54 27.70
N ILE A 26 -28.44 -29.12 26.68
CA ILE A 26 -28.22 -28.74 25.28
C ILE A 26 -28.68 -27.30 25.03
N TRP A 27 -29.85 -26.93 25.54
CA TRP A 27 -30.40 -25.57 25.37
C TRP A 27 -29.64 -24.48 26.13
N PHE A 28 -29.07 -24.77 27.30
CA PHE A 28 -28.40 -23.75 28.12
C PHE A 28 -26.87 -23.74 28.00
N TYR A 29 -26.21 -24.89 27.79
CA TYR A 29 -24.74 -24.95 27.72
C TYR A 29 -24.17 -24.82 26.31
N SER A 30 -24.93 -25.17 25.26
CA SER A 30 -24.46 -25.12 23.87
C SER A 30 -24.50 -23.71 23.27
N PRO A 31 -25.66 -23.02 23.20
CA PRO A 31 -25.72 -21.73 22.51
C PRO A 31 -24.91 -20.64 23.21
N LEU A 32 -24.88 -20.59 24.55
CA LEU A 32 -24.14 -19.56 25.28
C LEU A 32 -22.61 -19.67 25.10
N ARG A 33 -22.04 -20.88 25.08
CA ARG A 33 -20.59 -21.07 24.89
C ARG A 33 -20.17 -20.81 23.44
N ILE A 34 -20.99 -21.22 22.48
CA ILE A 34 -20.75 -20.96 21.05
C ILE A 34 -20.83 -19.45 20.77
N LEU A 35 -21.87 -18.77 21.26
CA LEU A 35 -22.02 -17.31 21.12
C LEU A 35 -20.88 -16.54 21.80
N GLN A 36 -20.41 -16.96 22.97
CA GLN A 36 -19.25 -16.35 23.63
C GLN A 36 -17.95 -16.59 22.85
N SER A 37 -17.78 -17.77 22.25
CA SER A 37 -16.63 -18.07 21.40
C SER A 37 -16.66 -17.28 20.08
N GLU A 38 -17.84 -17.10 19.48
CA GLU A 38 -18.02 -16.30 18.27
C GLU A 38 -17.83 -14.82 18.53
N ALA A 39 -18.34 -14.31 19.66
CA ALA A 39 -18.14 -12.92 20.06
C ALA A 39 -16.66 -12.61 20.31
N SER A 40 -15.96 -13.48 21.06
CA SER A 40 -14.52 -13.32 21.29
C SER A 40 -13.67 -13.49 20.03
N PHE A 41 -14.09 -14.38 19.11
CA PHE A 41 -13.45 -14.50 17.79
C PHE A 41 -13.62 -13.22 16.97
N LYS A 42 -14.84 -12.68 16.90
CA LYS A 42 -15.12 -11.41 16.18
C LYS A 42 -14.39 -10.22 16.78
N GLU A 43 -14.28 -10.13 18.10
CA GLU A 43 -13.50 -9.07 18.77
C GLU A 43 -12.01 -9.17 18.42
N ARG A 44 -11.45 -10.39 18.44
CA ARG A 44 -10.06 -10.63 18.02
C ARG A 44 -9.86 -10.26 16.55
N GLN A 45 -10.75 -10.69 15.66
CA GLN A 45 -10.70 -10.38 14.23
C GLN A 45 -10.77 -8.88 13.97
N ALA A 46 -11.70 -8.17 14.61
CA ALA A 46 -11.81 -6.71 14.51
C ALA A 46 -10.53 -6.00 15.01
N SER A 47 -9.90 -6.51 16.06
CA SER A 47 -8.64 -5.98 16.58
C SER A 47 -7.49 -6.16 15.58
N ILE A 48 -7.40 -7.35 14.96
CA ILE A 48 -6.40 -7.66 13.93
C ILE A 48 -6.60 -6.77 12.69
N ILE A 49 -7.84 -6.57 12.24
CA ILE A 49 -8.17 -5.68 11.12
C ILE A 49 -7.72 -4.25 11.43
N LEU A 50 -7.99 -3.76 12.64
CA LEU A 50 -7.61 -2.40 13.05
C LEU A 50 -6.10 -2.21 13.12
N GLU A 51 -5.37 -3.19 13.64
CA GLU A 51 -3.90 -3.20 13.66
C GLU A 51 -3.33 -3.20 12.24
N THR A 52 -3.83 -4.11 11.39
CA THR A 52 -3.40 -4.22 9.99
C THR A 52 -3.70 -2.95 9.21
N ARG A 53 -4.86 -2.31 9.43
CA ARG A 53 -5.17 -1.00 8.84
C ARG A 53 -4.16 0.07 9.25
N GLY A 54 -3.73 0.07 10.52
CA GLY A 54 -2.69 0.97 11.02
C GLY A 54 -1.32 0.77 10.37
N GLN A 55 -1.03 -0.45 9.91
CA GLN A 55 0.21 -0.80 9.19
C GLN A 55 0.11 -0.47 7.69
N LEU A 56 -1.07 -0.58 7.08
CA LEU A 56 -1.27 -0.34 5.64
C LEU A 56 -1.53 1.14 5.30
N VAL A 57 -2.30 1.86 6.13
CA VAL A 57 -2.63 3.28 5.89
C VAL A 57 -1.52 4.15 6.47
N ILE A 58 -0.36 4.07 5.84
CA ILE A 58 0.84 4.84 6.14
C ILE A 58 1.32 5.59 4.90
N PRO A 59 2.18 6.61 5.07
CA PRO A 59 2.81 7.30 3.93
C PRO A 59 3.64 6.34 3.07
N GLU A 60 3.74 6.61 1.77
CA GLU A 60 4.66 5.91 0.85
C GLU A 60 6.11 6.28 1.14
N GLN A 61 6.34 7.54 1.50
CA GLN A 61 7.65 8.08 1.84
C GLN A 61 7.51 9.36 2.66
N ALA A 62 8.59 9.74 3.32
CA ALA A 62 8.73 11.02 4.00
C ALA A 62 9.87 11.84 3.39
N ILE A 63 9.59 13.11 3.09
CA ILE A 63 10.61 14.09 2.71
C ILE A 63 10.91 14.92 3.95
N ILE A 64 12.16 14.88 4.40
CA ILE A 64 12.61 15.61 5.58
C ILE A 64 13.48 16.76 5.11
N SER A 65 13.10 17.96 5.49
CA SER A 65 13.89 19.17 5.29
C SER A 65 14.68 19.47 6.56
N PHE A 66 15.99 19.65 6.43
CA PHE A 66 16.85 20.17 7.50
C PHE A 66 16.96 21.70 7.49
N GLY A 67 16.24 22.36 6.58
CA GLY A 67 16.41 23.79 6.30
C GLY A 67 17.33 24.06 5.10
N ASN A 68 17.23 25.26 4.52
CA ASN A 68 18.12 25.74 3.45
C ASN A 68 18.20 24.81 2.22
N ASN A 69 17.07 24.20 1.85
CA ASN A 69 16.96 23.28 0.70
C ASN A 69 17.78 21.98 0.83
N ASN A 70 18.19 21.63 2.05
CA ASN A 70 18.83 20.34 2.30
C ASN A 70 17.78 19.33 2.73
N TYR A 71 17.58 18.31 1.90
CA TYR A 71 16.55 17.31 2.11
C TYR A 71 17.14 15.90 2.28
N THR A 72 16.38 15.01 2.89
CA THR A 72 16.53 13.56 2.74
C THR A 72 15.17 12.95 2.47
N ILE A 73 15.13 11.89 1.67
CA ILE A 73 13.94 11.07 1.50
C ILE A 73 14.11 9.80 2.32
N ILE A 74 13.06 9.41 3.03
CA ILE A 74 13.00 8.14 3.74
C ILE A 74 11.83 7.33 3.19
N SER A 75 12.16 6.20 2.56
CA SER A 75 11.21 5.17 2.13
C SER A 75 11.33 3.89 2.99
N SER A 76 12.45 3.71 3.69
CA SER A 76 12.72 2.57 4.57
C SER A 76 12.33 2.88 6.03
N ASN A 77 11.86 1.89 6.80
CA ASN A 77 11.48 2.08 8.21
C ASN A 77 10.45 3.20 8.39
N MET A 78 9.43 3.21 7.52
CA MET A 78 8.37 4.21 7.53
C MET A 78 7.55 4.17 8.84
N GLU A 79 7.44 3.00 9.46
CA GLU A 79 6.79 2.82 10.77
C GLU A 79 7.38 3.76 11.84
N GLY A 80 8.71 3.92 11.87
CA GLY A 80 9.38 4.80 12.82
C GLY A 80 8.94 6.26 12.67
N ILE A 81 9.01 6.80 11.45
CA ILE A 81 8.61 8.19 11.18
C ILE A 81 7.10 8.36 11.38
N TRP A 82 6.32 7.38 10.95
CA TRP A 82 4.87 7.44 11.08
C TRP A 82 4.48 7.51 12.55
N ARG A 83 5.09 6.70 13.43
CA ARG A 83 4.88 6.77 14.88
C ARG A 83 5.19 8.15 15.46
N GLU A 84 6.35 8.74 15.14
CA GLU A 84 6.74 10.06 15.68
C GLU A 84 5.82 11.18 15.18
N THR A 85 5.31 11.08 13.95
CA THR A 85 4.40 12.08 13.37
C THR A 85 2.94 11.88 13.78
N ARG A 86 2.53 10.65 14.09
CA ARG A 86 1.17 10.29 14.54
C ARG A 86 0.75 11.11 15.74
N ASP A 87 1.63 11.26 16.74
CA ASP A 87 1.33 12.04 17.95
C ASP A 87 1.06 13.51 17.67
N VAL A 88 1.73 14.10 16.68
CA VAL A 88 1.48 15.47 16.23
C VAL A 88 0.15 15.54 15.49
N LEU A 89 -0.06 14.66 14.52
CA LEU A 89 -1.26 14.65 13.67
C LEU A 89 -2.53 14.38 14.49
N SER A 90 -2.47 13.48 15.47
CA SER A 90 -3.58 13.19 16.38
C SER A 90 -4.11 14.43 17.07
N GLN A 91 -3.28 15.43 17.39
CA GLN A 91 -3.76 16.70 17.97
C GLN A 91 -4.63 17.50 17.00
N TYR A 92 -4.28 17.52 15.71
CA TYR A 92 -5.03 18.24 14.69
C TYR A 92 -6.31 17.51 14.29
N PHE A 93 -6.27 16.19 14.16
CA PHE A 93 -7.44 15.40 13.74
C PHE A 93 -8.45 15.17 14.87
N ASN A 94 -8.01 15.06 16.13
CA ASN A 94 -8.89 14.95 17.30
C ASN A 94 -9.29 16.31 17.89
N GLY A 95 -8.58 17.37 17.53
CA GLY A 95 -8.86 18.74 17.94
C GLY A 95 -9.93 19.41 17.07
N GLU A 96 -10.03 20.72 17.25
CA GLU A 96 -11.00 21.57 16.54
C GLU A 96 -10.30 22.63 15.66
N PRO A 97 -9.40 22.22 14.73
CA PRO A 97 -8.59 23.17 13.99
C PRO A 97 -9.42 24.03 13.04
N GLU A 98 -8.90 25.22 12.73
CA GLU A 98 -9.36 26.02 11.61
C GLU A 98 -8.75 25.46 10.31
N VAL A 99 -9.57 25.24 9.29
CA VAL A 99 -9.14 24.73 7.98
C VAL A 99 -9.39 25.81 6.93
N THR A 100 -8.33 26.35 6.34
CA THR A 100 -8.43 27.43 5.33
C THR A 100 -7.66 27.09 4.07
N PRO A 101 -8.15 27.46 2.87
CA PRO A 101 -7.34 27.37 1.65
C PRO A 101 -6.06 28.19 1.76
N SER A 102 -4.96 27.67 1.23
CA SER A 102 -3.64 28.31 1.24
C SER A 102 -3.05 28.33 -0.17
N THR A 103 -1.91 28.99 -0.34
CA THR A 103 -1.23 29.09 -1.64
C THR A 103 0.00 28.20 -1.70
N TYR A 104 0.41 27.86 -2.93
CA TYR A 104 1.63 27.09 -3.18
C TYR A 104 2.87 27.79 -2.62
N GLU A 105 2.94 29.12 -2.73
CA GLU A 105 4.06 29.90 -2.21
C GLU A 105 4.20 29.77 -0.69
N LYS A 106 3.09 29.89 0.06
CA LYS A 106 3.10 29.77 1.52
C LYS A 106 3.46 28.35 1.97
N TYR A 107 2.89 27.35 1.32
CA TYR A 107 3.25 25.94 1.52
C TYR A 107 4.72 25.71 1.28
N ARG A 108 5.22 26.19 0.13
CA ARG A 108 6.62 26.09 -0.23
C ARG A 108 7.42 26.71 0.88
N GLU A 109 7.24 27.99 1.22
CA GLU A 109 8.00 28.71 2.25
C GLU A 109 8.27 27.86 3.50
N ASN A 110 7.24 27.19 4.00
CA ASN A 110 7.32 26.31 5.16
C ASN A 110 8.04 24.98 4.88
N SER A 111 7.96 24.42 3.67
CA SER A 111 8.65 23.18 3.30
C SER A 111 10.19 23.29 3.20
N ARG A 112 10.77 24.48 2.96
CA ARG A 112 12.25 24.67 3.06
C ARG A 112 12.69 25.03 4.48
N LEU A 113 11.77 25.24 5.42
CA LEU A 113 12.12 25.23 6.83
C LEU A 113 12.32 23.80 7.30
N LYS A 114 12.89 23.63 8.48
CA LYS A 114 13.00 22.32 9.11
C LYS A 114 11.60 21.72 9.27
N SER A 115 11.33 20.60 8.59
CA SER A 115 9.98 20.06 8.42
C SER A 115 10.00 18.60 7.96
N ILE A 116 8.86 17.92 8.14
CA ILE A 116 8.58 16.60 7.56
C ILE A 116 7.36 16.72 6.67
N GLU A 117 7.49 16.27 5.43
CA GLU A 117 6.38 16.07 4.51
C GLU A 117 6.13 14.58 4.35
N LEU A 118 4.93 14.14 4.70
CA LEU A 118 4.47 12.76 4.54
C LEU A 118 3.69 12.65 3.25
N GLN A 119 4.14 11.81 2.31
CA GLN A 119 3.48 11.62 1.02
C GLN A 119 2.70 10.31 1.02
N PHE A 120 1.41 10.39 0.71
CA PHE A 120 0.50 9.27 0.68
C PHE A 120 0.31 8.74 -0.74
N GLY A 121 -0.32 7.57 -0.85
CA GLY A 121 -0.73 7.02 -2.13
C GLY A 121 -1.73 7.89 -2.88
N LYS A 122 -2.16 7.42 -4.04
CA LYS A 122 -3.08 8.16 -4.90
C LYS A 122 -4.54 8.02 -4.44
N ASN A 123 -5.25 9.15 -4.43
CA ASN A 123 -6.67 9.27 -4.06
C ASN A 123 -7.01 8.75 -2.65
N ILE A 124 -6.10 8.89 -1.67
CA ILE A 124 -6.35 8.40 -0.30
C ILE A 124 -7.37 9.32 0.39
N PRO A 125 -8.54 8.81 0.79
CA PRO A 125 -9.53 9.63 1.48
C PRO A 125 -9.04 10.05 2.86
N SER A 126 -9.29 11.31 3.24
CA SER A 126 -8.91 11.85 4.54
C SER A 126 -9.47 11.05 5.72
N VAL A 127 -10.66 10.47 5.55
CA VAL A 127 -11.31 9.62 6.55
C VAL A 127 -10.49 8.37 6.89
N LEU A 128 -9.72 7.82 5.94
CA LEU A 128 -8.84 6.68 6.20
C LEU A 128 -7.64 7.08 7.05
N VAL A 129 -6.96 8.17 6.69
CA VAL A 129 -5.84 8.73 7.47
C VAL A 129 -6.31 9.10 8.86
N SER A 130 -7.48 9.73 8.96
CA SER A 130 -8.12 10.05 10.23
C SER A 130 -8.38 8.80 11.07
N SER A 131 -8.87 7.71 10.46
CA SER A 131 -9.25 6.49 11.18
C SER A 131 -8.10 5.80 11.91
N VAL A 132 -6.87 5.92 11.39
CA VAL A 132 -5.67 5.42 12.07
C VAL A 132 -5.13 6.37 13.14
N LEU A 133 -5.73 7.56 13.27
CA LEU A 133 -5.54 8.51 14.37
C LEU A 133 -6.68 8.44 15.40
N ASP A 134 -7.46 7.36 15.36
CA ASP A 134 -8.57 7.06 16.27
C ASP A 134 -9.77 8.03 16.17
N THR A 135 -9.96 8.66 15.01
CA THR A 135 -11.10 9.55 14.72
C THR A 135 -11.62 9.40 13.29
N VAL A 136 -12.91 9.55 13.06
CA VAL A 136 -13.52 9.41 11.72
C VAL A 136 -14.34 10.61 11.27
N ASP A 137 -14.80 11.42 12.23
CA ASP A 137 -15.58 12.63 11.97
C ASP A 137 -14.90 13.81 12.65
N ASN A 138 -14.38 14.73 11.85
CA ASN A 138 -13.70 15.93 12.31
C ASN A 138 -13.66 17.00 11.21
N LYS A 139 -13.19 18.19 11.59
CA LYS A 139 -13.09 19.35 10.68
C LYS A 139 -12.17 19.12 9.49
N VAL A 140 -11.11 18.33 9.64
CA VAL A 140 -10.19 18.02 8.53
C VAL A 140 -10.90 17.14 7.51
N VAL A 141 -11.54 16.05 7.94
CA VAL A 141 -12.26 15.10 7.07
C VAL A 141 -13.46 15.75 6.36
N SER A 142 -14.18 16.63 7.06
CA SER A 142 -15.31 17.34 6.45
C SER A 142 -14.87 18.33 5.37
N SER A 143 -13.72 18.98 5.57
CA SER A 143 -13.19 20.04 4.68
C SER A 143 -12.33 19.52 3.52
N ILE A 144 -11.55 18.46 3.75
CA ILE A 144 -10.58 17.90 2.80
C ILE A 144 -10.98 16.46 2.53
N LYS A 145 -11.30 16.11 1.29
CA LYS A 145 -11.80 14.77 0.94
C LYS A 145 -10.71 13.73 0.72
N GLU A 146 -9.60 14.15 0.13
CA GLU A 146 -8.46 13.30 -0.22
C GLU A 146 -7.18 13.97 0.31
N ILE A 147 -6.20 13.17 0.73
CA ILE A 147 -4.90 13.64 1.22
C ILE A 147 -3.82 13.05 0.33
N SER A 148 -3.07 13.93 -0.31
CA SER A 148 -1.89 13.59 -1.13
C SER A 148 -0.60 13.72 -0.30
N SER A 149 -0.47 14.80 0.48
CA SER A 149 0.63 14.94 1.43
C SER A 149 0.27 15.80 2.64
N ILE A 150 1.00 15.62 3.74
CA ILE A 150 0.88 16.42 4.95
C ILE A 150 2.26 16.98 5.32
N LEU A 151 2.39 18.30 5.39
CA LEU A 151 3.60 19.00 5.77
C LEU A 151 3.51 19.48 7.23
N ILE A 152 4.48 19.04 8.03
CA ILE A 152 4.62 19.37 9.45
C ILE A 152 5.92 20.16 9.66
N PRO A 153 5.87 21.50 9.78
CA PRO A 153 7.02 22.28 10.20
C PRO A 153 7.45 21.90 11.62
N THR A 154 8.75 21.82 11.92
CA THR A 154 9.18 21.48 13.28
C THR A 154 8.85 22.57 14.28
N LEU A 155 9.07 23.83 13.90
CA LEU A 155 8.62 25.00 14.68
C LEU A 155 7.14 25.27 14.38
N ASN A 156 6.30 24.23 14.41
CA ASN A 156 4.86 24.36 14.23
C ASN A 156 4.28 25.11 15.43
N ARG A 157 3.97 26.39 15.24
CA ARG A 157 3.18 27.15 16.24
C ARG A 157 1.70 26.84 16.07
N GLY A 158 1.35 25.56 16.08
CA GLY A 158 -0.01 25.08 15.81
C GLY A 158 -0.42 25.14 14.34
N ILE A 159 0.53 25.09 13.39
CA ILE A 159 0.22 25.14 11.96
C ILE A 159 0.83 23.93 11.23
N ILE A 160 0.02 23.24 10.44
CA ILE A 160 0.44 22.26 9.43
C ILE A 160 -0.23 22.56 8.10
N TYR A 161 0.24 21.93 7.02
CA TYR A 161 -0.38 22.05 5.71
C TYR A 161 -0.78 20.68 5.18
N ILE A 162 -1.92 20.60 4.50
CA ILE A 162 -2.40 19.39 3.84
C ILE A 162 -2.59 19.70 2.36
N VAL A 163 -1.97 18.90 1.51
CA VAL A 163 -2.22 18.90 0.06
C VAL A 163 -3.31 17.88 -0.22
N GLY A 164 -4.43 18.34 -0.75
CA GLY A 164 -5.56 17.50 -1.10
C GLY A 164 -5.61 17.15 -2.59
N LYS A 165 -6.83 16.86 -3.06
CA LYS A 165 -7.14 16.59 -4.46
C LYS A 165 -6.75 17.76 -5.37
N ASP A 166 -6.30 17.46 -6.59
CA ASP A 166 -5.93 18.44 -7.62
C ASP A 166 -4.85 19.43 -7.15
N ASN A 167 -4.00 19.00 -6.21
CA ASN A 167 -2.97 19.81 -5.56
C ASN A 167 -3.51 21.06 -4.82
N ASN A 168 -4.78 21.05 -4.41
CA ASN A 168 -5.33 22.11 -3.56
C ASN A 168 -4.66 22.06 -2.18
N ILE A 169 -4.22 23.21 -1.68
CA ILE A 169 -3.47 23.29 -0.43
C ILE A 169 -4.32 23.93 0.66
N TYR A 170 -4.28 23.34 1.85
CA TYR A 170 -5.00 23.80 3.02
C TYR A 170 -4.01 24.06 4.16
N GLU A 171 -4.23 25.18 4.86
CA GLU A 171 -3.60 25.48 6.13
C GLU A 171 -4.51 25.02 7.27
N ILE A 172 -3.95 24.24 8.18
CA ILE A 172 -4.63 23.71 9.34
C ILE A 172 -4.03 24.35 10.58
N LYS A 173 -4.83 25.14 11.29
CA LYS A 173 -4.39 25.90 12.45
C LYS A 173 -5.08 25.41 13.72
N LEU A 174 -4.31 25.10 14.75
CA LEU A 174 -4.76 24.69 16.07
C LEU A 174 -4.25 25.68 17.12
N ASP A 175 -5.17 26.43 17.73
CA ASP A 175 -4.81 27.49 18.69
C ASP A 175 -4.24 26.93 20.01
N ASP A 176 -4.75 25.80 20.49
CA ASP A 176 -4.30 25.13 21.74
C ASP A 176 -3.23 24.04 21.47
N TYR A 177 -2.30 24.29 20.55
CA TYR A 177 -1.29 23.31 20.17
C TYR A 177 -0.25 23.08 21.27
N ALA A 178 -0.04 21.80 21.64
CA ALA A 178 1.03 21.39 22.53
C ALA A 178 2.29 21.04 21.71
N GLU A 179 3.34 21.87 21.86
CA GLU A 179 4.61 21.70 21.16
C GLU A 179 5.21 20.30 21.36
N ASN A 180 5.42 19.59 20.24
CA ASN A 180 6.06 18.29 20.25
C ASN A 180 7.58 18.43 20.07
N ARG A 181 8.31 18.44 21.20
CA ARG A 181 9.78 18.49 21.21
C ARG A 181 10.45 17.20 20.73
N GLN A 182 9.75 16.06 20.78
CA GLN A 182 10.29 14.77 20.35
C GLN A 182 10.50 14.76 18.83
N LEU A 183 9.54 15.27 18.06
CA LEU A 183 9.67 15.38 16.60
C LEU A 183 10.88 16.24 16.20
N MET A 184 11.12 17.35 16.89
CA MET A 184 12.30 18.18 16.64
C MET A 184 13.61 17.42 16.86
N ALA A 185 13.70 16.72 17.99
CA ALA A 185 14.87 15.93 18.38
C ALA A 185 15.10 14.75 17.43
N TYR A 186 14.02 14.13 16.94
CA TYR A 186 14.08 13.06 15.94
C TYR A 186 14.72 13.56 14.64
N ILE A 187 14.30 14.71 14.10
CA ILE A 187 14.91 15.27 12.90
C ILE A 187 16.36 15.68 13.14
N ASP A 188 16.69 16.26 14.31
CA ASP A 188 18.08 16.59 14.64
C ASP A 188 18.96 15.33 14.65
N ASN A 189 18.46 14.22 15.20
CA ASN A 189 19.17 12.94 15.19
C ASN A 189 19.41 12.44 13.76
N LEU A 190 18.40 12.49 12.89
CA LEU A 190 18.55 12.12 11.48
C LEU A 190 19.57 12.98 10.74
N GLN A 191 19.73 14.25 11.11
CA GLN A 191 20.75 15.11 10.52
C GLN A 191 22.17 14.72 10.94
N THR A 192 22.33 14.04 12.08
CA THR A 192 23.65 13.59 12.58
C THR A 192 24.11 12.25 12.03
N THR A 193 23.20 11.46 11.45
CA THR A 193 23.55 10.17 10.83
C THR A 193 24.06 10.38 9.40
N ASN A 194 24.66 9.36 8.79
CA ASN A 194 24.97 9.44 7.36
C ASN A 194 23.66 9.26 6.56
N TYR A 195 23.27 10.27 5.78
CA TYR A 195 22.06 10.28 4.97
C TYR A 195 22.35 10.70 3.52
N VAL A 196 21.47 10.28 2.62
CA VAL A 196 21.48 10.71 1.23
C VAL A 196 20.94 12.13 1.15
N ARG A 197 21.75 13.06 0.62
CA ARG A 197 21.36 14.47 0.49
C ARG A 197 20.57 14.66 -0.78
N TYR A 198 19.41 15.29 -0.68
CA TYR A 198 18.55 15.63 -1.79
C TYR A 198 18.45 17.15 -1.97
N TYR A 199 18.34 17.59 -3.22
CA TYR A 199 18.24 19.01 -3.58
C TYR A 199 17.34 19.21 -4.81
N PRO A 200 16.53 20.29 -4.88
CA PRO A 200 15.77 20.62 -6.08
C PRO A 200 16.69 21.20 -7.15
N LEU A 201 17.15 20.36 -8.07
CA LEU A 201 18.16 20.71 -9.07
C LEU A 201 17.64 21.69 -10.14
N PHE A 202 16.34 21.65 -10.43
CA PHE A 202 15.69 22.38 -11.53
C PHE A 202 14.80 23.54 -11.05
N ALA A 203 15.18 24.15 -9.92
CA ALA A 203 14.38 25.20 -9.28
C ALA A 203 14.29 26.49 -10.12
N ASP A 204 15.24 26.72 -11.02
CA ASP A 204 15.31 27.85 -11.95
C ASP A 204 14.23 27.81 -13.04
N VAL A 205 13.83 26.61 -13.45
CA VAL A 205 12.69 26.38 -14.37
C VAL A 205 11.36 26.15 -13.63
N GLY A 206 11.37 26.36 -12.31
CA GLY A 206 10.19 26.22 -11.46
C GLY A 206 9.85 24.78 -11.05
N ASN A 207 10.80 23.84 -11.19
CA ASN A 207 10.63 22.48 -10.71
C ASN A 207 11.36 22.27 -9.37
N TYR A 208 10.60 21.87 -8.35
CA TYR A 208 11.10 21.65 -7.01
C TYR A 208 11.22 20.17 -6.62
N THR A 209 11.10 19.26 -7.59
CA THR A 209 11.37 17.83 -7.39
C THR A 209 12.81 17.66 -6.92
N VAL A 210 12.98 17.04 -5.76
CA VAL A 210 14.30 16.85 -5.15
C VAL A 210 14.97 15.60 -5.71
N MET A 211 16.27 15.69 -5.97
CA MET A 211 17.10 14.59 -6.48
C MET A 211 18.33 14.40 -5.61
N PRO A 212 18.86 13.17 -5.50
CA PRO A 212 20.01 12.91 -4.66
C PRO A 212 21.29 13.55 -5.26
N LEU A 213 22.10 14.14 -4.40
CA LEU A 213 23.42 14.69 -4.73
C LEU A 213 24.54 13.69 -4.49
N ASN A 214 24.30 12.67 -3.68
CA ASN A 214 25.25 11.62 -3.36
C ASN A 214 24.53 10.28 -3.25
N TYR A 215 25.24 9.19 -3.55
CA TYR A 215 24.81 7.83 -3.22
C TYR A 215 26.08 7.05 -2.90
N GLU A 216 26.48 7.07 -1.63
CA GLU A 216 27.76 6.48 -1.20
C GLU A 216 27.65 4.97 -0.95
N LYS A 217 26.45 4.48 -0.64
CA LYS A 217 26.17 3.05 -0.51
C LYS A 217 25.63 2.51 -1.82
N SER A 218 26.24 1.43 -2.29
CA SER A 218 25.60 0.58 -3.29
C SER A 218 24.30 0.06 -2.71
N THR A 219 23.23 0.18 -3.49
CA THR A 219 22.02 -0.59 -3.25
C THR A 219 22.37 -2.07 -3.48
N PRO A 220 21.90 -3.03 -2.67
CA PRO A 220 22.16 -4.44 -2.94
C PRO A 220 21.30 -4.94 -4.11
N LYS A 221 21.73 -6.02 -4.76
CA LYS A 221 20.81 -6.85 -5.56
C LYS A 221 20.26 -7.94 -4.66
N VAL A 222 18.96 -8.19 -4.76
CA VAL A 222 18.23 -9.13 -3.89
C VAL A 222 17.68 -10.26 -4.73
N PHE A 223 17.89 -11.50 -4.26
CA PHE A 223 17.28 -12.67 -4.85
C PHE A 223 15.92 -12.91 -4.23
N VAL A 224 14.92 -13.12 -5.08
CA VAL A 224 13.55 -13.36 -4.65
C VAL A 224 12.95 -14.58 -5.32
N GLU A 225 11.92 -15.13 -4.70
CA GLU A 225 11.07 -16.16 -5.27
C GLU A 225 9.59 -15.76 -5.17
N SER A 226 8.75 -16.36 -6.01
CA SER A 226 7.30 -16.22 -5.92
C SER A 226 6.79 -16.78 -4.59
N GLU A 227 5.88 -16.06 -3.93
CA GLU A 227 5.15 -16.55 -2.73
C GLU A 227 4.52 -17.93 -3.00
N ILE A 228 3.98 -18.12 -4.21
CA ILE A 228 3.38 -19.38 -4.63
C ILE A 228 4.43 -20.21 -5.39
N LYS A 229 4.76 -21.39 -4.83
CA LYS A 229 5.62 -22.39 -5.46
C LYS A 229 4.88 -23.13 -6.56
N VAL A 230 4.83 -22.54 -7.75
CA VAL A 230 4.06 -23.06 -8.90
C VAL A 230 4.53 -24.42 -9.43
N ASP A 231 5.78 -24.80 -9.13
CA ASP A 231 6.34 -26.11 -9.50
C ASP A 231 5.90 -27.23 -8.54
N ASP A 232 5.28 -26.86 -7.41
CA ASP A 232 4.74 -27.77 -6.41
C ASP A 232 3.20 -27.77 -6.51
N GLU A 233 2.65 -28.85 -7.09
CA GLU A 233 1.21 -29.01 -7.28
C GLU A 233 0.44 -29.02 -5.94
N GLU A 234 1.02 -29.57 -4.87
CA GLU A 234 0.40 -29.56 -3.55
C GLU A 234 0.32 -28.12 -3.02
N ALA A 235 1.39 -27.33 -3.16
CA ALA A 235 1.41 -25.93 -2.75
C ALA A 235 0.37 -25.08 -3.51
N VAL A 236 0.20 -25.31 -4.82
CA VAL A 236 -0.83 -24.64 -5.64
C VAL A 236 -2.23 -25.00 -5.16
N ILE A 237 -2.48 -26.27 -4.84
CA ILE A 237 -3.77 -26.74 -4.33
C ILE A 237 -4.07 -26.16 -2.94
N GLU A 238 -3.11 -26.19 -2.03
CA GLU A 238 -3.26 -25.61 -0.69
C GLU A 238 -3.55 -24.11 -0.77
N ARG A 239 -2.84 -23.37 -1.64
CA ARG A 239 -3.10 -21.95 -1.85
C ARG A 239 -4.51 -21.69 -2.40
N ALA A 240 -5.01 -22.56 -3.27
CA ALA A 240 -6.36 -22.43 -3.82
C ALA A 240 -7.46 -22.77 -2.79
N LYS A 241 -7.22 -23.75 -1.90
CA LYS A 241 -8.17 -24.20 -0.87
C LYS A 241 -8.65 -23.09 0.05
N SER A 242 -7.77 -22.13 0.39
CA SER A 242 -8.14 -21.01 1.26
C SER A 242 -9.32 -20.21 0.70
N PHE A 243 -9.46 -20.14 -0.62
CA PHE A 243 -10.57 -19.45 -1.30
C PHE A 243 -11.86 -20.27 -1.38
N PHE A 244 -11.86 -21.54 -0.96
CA PHE A 244 -13.04 -22.42 -1.02
C PHE A 244 -13.40 -23.03 0.34
N ASN A 245 -13.14 -22.29 1.43
CA ASN A 245 -13.41 -22.72 2.81
C ASN A 245 -12.73 -24.08 3.13
N GLU A 246 -11.49 -24.25 2.67
CA GLU A 246 -10.68 -25.45 2.90
C GLU A 246 -11.26 -26.75 2.30
N ASN A 247 -12.20 -26.66 1.35
CA ASN A 247 -12.79 -27.83 0.69
C ASN A 247 -12.93 -27.64 -0.83
N LEU A 248 -12.48 -28.65 -1.60
CA LEU A 248 -12.54 -28.69 -3.07
C LEU A 248 -13.49 -29.76 -3.63
N ASP A 249 -14.32 -30.43 -2.82
CA ASP A 249 -15.18 -31.56 -3.23
C ASP A 249 -16.09 -31.26 -4.44
N PHE A 250 -16.43 -29.99 -4.65
CA PHE A 250 -17.27 -29.52 -5.76
C PHE A 250 -16.56 -28.52 -6.68
N VAL A 251 -15.24 -28.43 -6.57
CA VAL A 251 -14.40 -27.51 -7.34
C VAL A 251 -13.84 -28.24 -8.55
N LYS A 252 -14.13 -27.72 -9.74
CA LYS A 252 -13.54 -28.20 -10.99
C LYS A 252 -12.15 -27.60 -11.15
N THR A 253 -11.18 -28.42 -11.52
CA THR A 253 -9.81 -27.98 -11.83
C THR A 253 -9.55 -28.10 -13.33
N ILE A 254 -9.02 -27.05 -13.93
CA ILE A 254 -8.65 -26.97 -15.34
C ILE A 254 -7.19 -26.55 -15.42
N LYS A 255 -6.39 -27.32 -16.16
CA LYS A 255 -5.00 -26.96 -16.47
C LYS A 255 -4.95 -26.39 -17.89
N GLU A 256 -4.60 -25.11 -18.01
CA GLU A 256 -4.45 -24.44 -19.29
C GLU A 256 -3.14 -24.87 -19.99
N THR A 257 -3.08 -24.72 -21.31
CA THR A 257 -1.85 -24.94 -22.09
C THR A 257 -0.73 -23.95 -21.74
N SER A 258 -1.09 -22.80 -21.17
CA SER A 258 -0.18 -21.79 -20.61
C SER A 258 0.56 -22.27 -19.34
N GLY A 259 0.13 -23.38 -18.76
CA GLY A 259 0.60 -23.85 -17.45
C GLY A 259 -0.19 -23.28 -16.27
N ALA A 260 -1.17 -22.38 -16.50
CA ALA A 260 -2.04 -21.90 -15.44
C ALA A 260 -3.01 -22.99 -14.95
N VAL A 261 -3.33 -22.96 -13.66
CA VAL A 261 -4.32 -23.85 -13.03
C VAL A 261 -5.51 -23.02 -12.58
N VAL A 262 -6.71 -23.42 -13.00
CA VAL A 262 -7.98 -22.74 -12.71
C VAL A 262 -8.88 -23.65 -11.90
N PHE A 263 -9.34 -23.15 -10.76
CA PHE A 263 -10.28 -23.78 -9.85
C PHE A 263 -11.62 -23.05 -9.95
N MET A 264 -12.72 -23.79 -10.18
CA MET A 264 -14.05 -23.20 -10.37
C MET A 264 -15.11 -23.91 -9.53
N TYR A 265 -15.93 -23.12 -8.82
CA TYR A 265 -17.12 -23.56 -8.10
C TYR A 265 -18.38 -22.95 -8.72
N GLY A 266 -19.53 -23.61 -8.54
CA GLY A 266 -20.84 -23.04 -8.91
C GLY A 266 -20.98 -22.67 -10.39
N TYR A 267 -20.40 -23.45 -11.31
CA TYR A 267 -20.36 -23.11 -12.75
C TYR A 267 -19.71 -21.76 -13.10
N GLY A 268 -18.82 -21.25 -12.25
CA GLY A 268 -18.10 -19.99 -12.48
C GLY A 268 -18.52 -18.85 -11.56
N GLU A 269 -19.44 -19.09 -10.62
CA GLU A 269 -19.78 -18.14 -9.55
C GLU A 269 -18.55 -17.77 -8.70
N LYS A 270 -17.60 -18.71 -8.51
CA LYS A 270 -16.35 -18.48 -7.79
C LYS A 270 -15.20 -19.14 -8.53
N GLY A 271 -14.11 -18.41 -8.72
CA GLY A 271 -12.96 -18.85 -9.49
C GLY A 271 -11.63 -18.41 -8.87
N VAL A 272 -10.63 -19.29 -8.90
CA VAL A 272 -9.23 -18.98 -8.60
C VAL A 272 -8.38 -19.44 -9.78
N ARG A 273 -7.53 -18.56 -10.30
CA ARG A 273 -6.57 -18.86 -11.36
C ARG A 273 -5.18 -18.52 -10.87
N ILE A 274 -4.28 -19.51 -10.88
CA ILE A 274 -2.87 -19.34 -10.56
C ILE A 274 -2.08 -19.59 -11.84
N ASN A 275 -1.34 -18.58 -12.32
CA ASN A 275 -0.55 -18.73 -13.53
C ASN A 275 0.80 -19.43 -13.24
N ASN A 276 1.51 -19.79 -14.30
CA ASN A 276 2.84 -20.42 -14.23
C ASN A 276 3.95 -19.51 -13.68
N ARG A 277 3.64 -18.26 -13.30
CA ARG A 277 4.57 -17.32 -12.66
C ARG A 277 4.28 -17.07 -11.19
N GLY A 278 3.16 -17.58 -10.67
CA GLY A 278 2.72 -17.37 -9.29
C GLY A 278 1.79 -16.18 -9.10
N ARG A 279 1.24 -15.61 -10.17
CA ARG A 279 0.14 -14.64 -10.07
C ARG A 279 -1.15 -15.38 -9.74
N LEU A 280 -1.82 -14.96 -8.68
CA LEU A 280 -3.12 -15.43 -8.27
C LEU A 280 -4.19 -14.42 -8.67
N GLU A 281 -5.27 -14.92 -9.27
CA GLU A 281 -6.46 -14.15 -9.64
C GLU A 281 -7.69 -14.86 -9.07
N TYR A 282 -8.38 -14.20 -8.15
CA TYR A 282 -9.64 -14.64 -7.57
C TYR A 282 -10.78 -13.77 -8.10
N THR A 283 -11.91 -14.41 -8.39
CA THR A 283 -13.15 -13.76 -8.81
C THR A 283 -14.36 -14.42 -8.18
N GLU A 284 -15.29 -13.65 -7.63
CA GLU A 284 -16.60 -14.11 -7.16
C GLU A 284 -17.71 -13.24 -7.72
N GLU A 285 -18.80 -13.88 -8.15
CA GLU A 285 -20.03 -13.20 -8.54
C GLU A 285 -20.72 -12.64 -7.30
N VAL A 286 -20.44 -11.37 -7.01
CA VAL A 286 -21.16 -10.60 -6.00
C VAL A 286 -22.31 -9.84 -6.65
N GLY A 287 -23.46 -9.82 -5.98
CA GLY A 287 -24.61 -9.03 -6.43
C GLY A 287 -24.28 -7.53 -6.54
N SER A 288 -25.20 -6.75 -7.12
CA SER A 288 -25.05 -5.29 -7.30
C SER A 288 -25.25 -4.50 -5.99
N ILE A 289 -24.53 -4.86 -4.93
CA ILE A 289 -24.58 -4.17 -3.65
C ILE A 289 -23.62 -2.98 -3.72
N THR A 290 -24.13 -1.77 -3.48
CA THR A 290 -23.32 -0.55 -3.47
C THR A 290 -22.54 -0.45 -2.15
N SER A 291 -21.21 -0.35 -2.23
CA SER A 291 -20.41 0.08 -1.09
C SER A 291 -20.37 1.61 -1.02
N ASN A 292 -20.96 2.18 0.02
CA ASN A 292 -20.97 3.64 0.22
C ASN A 292 -19.89 4.12 1.20
N ASN A 293 -19.20 3.22 1.90
CA ASN A 293 -18.23 3.57 2.93
C ASN A 293 -16.87 2.92 2.65
N VAL A 294 -15.88 3.76 2.33
CA VAL A 294 -14.51 3.32 2.05
C VAL A 294 -13.85 2.62 3.24
N LEU A 295 -14.16 3.00 4.48
CA LEU A 295 -13.61 2.35 5.68
C LEU A 295 -14.08 0.90 5.77
N THR A 296 -15.40 0.68 5.65
CA THR A 296 -15.97 -0.66 5.70
C THR A 296 -15.49 -1.52 4.53
N ALA A 297 -15.33 -0.92 3.34
CA ALA A 297 -14.78 -1.62 2.19
C ALA A 297 -13.31 -2.02 2.40
N LEU A 298 -12.50 -1.14 2.98
CA LEU A 298 -11.10 -1.45 3.29
C LEU A 298 -11.00 -2.51 4.39
N ASP A 299 -11.81 -2.43 5.45
CA ASP A 299 -11.84 -3.43 6.51
C ASP A 299 -12.21 -4.82 5.95
N ALA A 300 -13.17 -4.89 5.02
CA ALA A 300 -13.52 -6.13 4.31
C ALA A 300 -12.39 -6.63 3.38
N ALA A 301 -11.66 -5.72 2.72
CA ALA A 301 -10.50 -6.08 1.91
C ALA A 301 -9.37 -6.66 2.77
N ILE A 302 -9.12 -6.05 3.93
CA ILE A 302 -8.10 -6.49 4.90
C ILE A 302 -8.47 -7.86 5.46
N ASP A 303 -9.71 -8.02 5.94
CA ASP A 303 -10.20 -9.28 6.48
C ASP A 303 -10.04 -10.43 5.48
N PHE A 304 -10.47 -10.19 4.23
CA PHE A 304 -10.29 -11.15 3.15
C PHE A 304 -8.82 -11.46 2.88
N ALA A 305 -7.95 -10.46 2.79
CA ALA A 305 -6.53 -10.70 2.54
C ALA A 305 -5.89 -11.55 3.66
N ILE A 306 -6.19 -11.26 4.93
CA ILE A 306 -5.68 -12.01 6.09
C ILE A 306 -6.05 -13.49 6.01
N ASP A 307 -7.29 -13.80 5.66
CA ASP A 307 -7.75 -15.18 5.51
C ASP A 307 -7.12 -15.90 4.30
N HIS A 308 -6.54 -15.15 3.36
CA HIS A 308 -6.02 -15.67 2.09
C HIS A 308 -4.55 -15.31 1.87
N GLY A 309 -3.71 -15.41 2.90
CA GLY A 309 -2.24 -15.30 2.80
C GLY A 309 -1.65 -13.99 3.34
N GLY A 310 -2.49 -13.04 3.72
CA GLY A 310 -2.08 -11.78 4.34
C GLY A 310 -1.50 -10.78 3.35
N PHE A 311 -0.71 -9.86 3.90
CA PHE A 311 0.02 -8.85 3.16
C PHE A 311 1.52 -9.11 3.29
N PRO A 312 2.32 -8.84 2.24
CA PRO A 312 3.78 -8.85 2.35
C PRO A 312 4.27 -7.92 3.46
N GLU A 313 5.43 -8.20 4.04
CA GLU A 313 6.06 -7.26 4.97
C GLU A 313 6.26 -5.87 4.33
N ASP A 314 6.15 -4.81 5.14
CA ASP A 314 6.26 -3.41 4.71
C ASP A 314 5.27 -3.03 3.57
N SER A 315 4.07 -3.63 3.60
CA SER A 315 2.98 -3.28 2.70
C SER A 315 2.33 -1.94 3.08
N TYR A 316 1.87 -1.21 2.06
CA TYR A 316 1.21 0.08 2.22
C TYR A 316 0.15 0.32 1.15
N LEU A 317 -0.86 1.11 1.49
CA LEU A 317 -1.94 1.48 0.58
C LEU A 317 -1.45 2.52 -0.44
N LYS A 318 -1.43 2.13 -1.70
CA LYS A 318 -0.82 2.88 -2.81
C LYS A 318 -1.84 3.60 -3.69
N GLU A 319 -3.04 3.05 -3.86
CA GLU A 319 -4.09 3.70 -4.63
C GLU A 319 -5.50 3.25 -4.19
N ILE A 320 -6.44 4.19 -4.26
CA ILE A 320 -7.87 3.88 -4.18
C ILE A 320 -8.58 4.39 -5.44
N LYS A 321 -9.52 3.60 -5.96
CA LYS A 321 -10.47 4.05 -6.99
C LYS A 321 -11.89 3.67 -6.58
N GLN A 322 -12.85 4.52 -6.92
CA GLN A 322 -14.26 4.19 -6.80
C GLN A 322 -14.74 3.60 -8.12
N GLU A 323 -15.10 2.32 -8.11
CA GLU A 323 -15.56 1.59 -9.30
C GLU A 323 -17.07 1.79 -9.49
N ASP A 324 -17.46 2.53 -10.55
CA ASP A 324 -18.84 2.75 -10.99
C ASP A 324 -19.86 3.13 -9.90
N LYS A 325 -19.40 3.77 -8.81
CA LYS A 325 -20.20 4.06 -7.59
C LYS A 325 -20.81 2.81 -6.93
N LYS A 326 -20.31 1.62 -7.25
CA LYS A 326 -20.79 0.34 -6.72
C LYS A 326 -19.78 -0.31 -5.78
N GLY A 327 -18.49 -0.05 -5.96
CA GLY A 327 -17.44 -0.63 -5.14
C GLY A 327 -16.20 0.24 -5.02
N TYR A 328 -15.21 -0.30 -4.31
CA TYR A 328 -13.88 0.29 -4.15
C TYR A 328 -12.82 -0.68 -4.66
N TYR A 329 -11.85 -0.13 -5.38
CA TYR A 329 -10.60 -0.77 -5.72
C TYR A 329 -9.52 -0.28 -4.75
N PHE A 330 -8.77 -1.20 -4.18
CA PHE A 330 -7.62 -0.95 -3.32
C PHE A 330 -6.38 -1.57 -3.97
N GLY A 331 -5.37 -0.75 -4.23
CA GLY A 331 -4.05 -1.17 -4.68
C GLY A 331 -3.02 -1.01 -3.57
N PHE A 332 -2.24 -2.06 -3.31
CA PHE A 332 -1.20 -2.05 -2.29
C PHE A 332 0.18 -2.27 -2.91
N GLY A 333 1.15 -1.48 -2.44
CA GLY A 333 2.58 -1.70 -2.68
C GLY A 333 3.23 -2.39 -1.48
N TYR A 334 4.44 -2.87 -1.66
CA TYR A 334 5.30 -3.36 -0.58
C TYR A 334 6.76 -3.01 -0.89
N ARG A 335 7.61 -3.18 0.12
CA ARG A 335 9.04 -2.85 0.03
C ARG A 335 9.88 -4.09 0.34
N ILE A 336 11.01 -4.20 -0.33
CA ILE A 336 12.09 -5.14 0.02
C ILE A 336 13.31 -4.27 0.32
N GLU A 337 14.01 -4.55 1.42
CA GLU A 337 15.16 -3.75 1.87
C GLU A 337 14.89 -2.23 1.88
N GLY A 338 13.64 -1.83 2.19
CA GLY A 338 13.21 -0.43 2.26
C GLY A 338 12.98 0.28 0.93
N LEU A 339 13.04 -0.42 -0.21
CA LEU A 339 12.73 0.10 -1.54
C LEU A 339 11.43 -0.49 -2.09
N PRO A 340 10.55 0.33 -2.71
CA PRO A 340 9.35 -0.17 -3.36
C PRO A 340 9.67 -1.18 -4.46
N VAL A 341 8.87 -2.26 -4.54
CA VAL A 341 8.96 -3.23 -5.64
C VAL A 341 8.02 -2.83 -6.77
N VAL A 342 8.52 -2.83 -8.00
CA VAL A 342 7.78 -2.56 -9.23
C VAL A 342 8.02 -3.68 -10.23
N PHE A 343 7.03 -3.95 -11.07
CA PHE A 343 7.05 -5.09 -11.99
C PHE A 343 7.00 -4.63 -13.44
N ASN A 344 7.69 -5.37 -14.32
CA ASN A 344 7.62 -5.21 -15.76
C ASN A 344 6.33 -5.82 -16.34
N ASN A 345 5.17 -5.30 -15.95
CA ASN A 345 3.90 -5.78 -16.49
C ASN A 345 2.84 -4.67 -16.53
N PRO A 346 2.42 -4.22 -17.73
CA PRO A 346 1.41 -3.17 -17.85
C PRO A 346 0.02 -3.60 -17.36
N ASN A 347 -0.24 -4.91 -17.23
CA ASN A 347 -1.50 -5.46 -16.72
C ASN A 347 -1.48 -5.73 -15.20
N LEU A 348 -0.41 -5.34 -14.51
CA LEU A 348 -0.27 -5.41 -13.06
C LEU A 348 -0.03 -3.99 -12.55
N ALA A 349 -1.10 -3.31 -12.11
CA ALA A 349 -0.97 -1.94 -11.63
C ALA A 349 -0.31 -1.91 -10.25
N HIS A 350 -0.73 -2.83 -9.38
CA HIS A 350 -0.16 -3.00 -8.04
C HIS A 350 0.07 -4.49 -7.73
N PRO A 351 1.08 -4.82 -6.90
CA PRO A 351 1.35 -6.19 -6.47
C PRO A 351 0.14 -6.92 -5.88
N LEU A 352 -0.69 -6.17 -5.13
CA LEU A 352 -1.89 -6.67 -4.53
C LEU A 352 -3.05 -5.73 -4.87
N GLU A 353 -4.11 -6.28 -5.44
CA GLU A 353 -5.28 -5.55 -5.92
C GLU A 353 -6.55 -6.20 -5.35
N ILE A 354 -7.42 -5.42 -4.71
CA ILE A 354 -8.66 -5.92 -4.10
C ILE A 354 -9.83 -5.03 -4.50
N GLU A 355 -10.86 -5.62 -5.10
CA GLU A 355 -12.10 -4.94 -5.44
C GLU A 355 -13.24 -5.41 -4.52
N VAL A 356 -13.88 -4.45 -3.85
CA VAL A 356 -14.92 -4.71 -2.85
C VAL A 356 -16.23 -4.06 -3.24
N TYR A 357 -17.31 -4.84 -3.20
CA TYR A 357 -18.69 -4.39 -3.46
C TYR A 357 -19.55 -4.71 -2.23
N GLY A 358 -20.15 -3.69 -1.63
CA GLY A 358 -20.71 -3.78 -0.28
C GLY A 358 -19.62 -4.12 0.74
N ASP A 359 -19.76 -5.30 1.34
CA ASP A 359 -18.88 -5.94 2.32
C ASP A 359 -18.22 -7.23 1.76
N LYS A 360 -18.30 -7.45 0.44
CA LYS A 360 -17.76 -8.66 -0.21
C LYS A 360 -16.66 -8.32 -1.21
N VAL A 361 -15.62 -9.14 -1.20
CA VAL A 361 -14.56 -9.09 -2.22
C VAL A 361 -15.05 -9.75 -3.49
N LYS A 362 -15.07 -8.96 -4.58
CA LYS A 362 -15.40 -9.42 -5.92
C LYS A 362 -14.19 -9.98 -6.63
N ASN A 363 -13.10 -9.24 -6.60
CA ASN A 363 -11.85 -9.60 -7.26
C ASN A 363 -10.70 -9.41 -6.27
N TYR A 364 -9.78 -10.38 -6.26
CA TYR A 364 -8.52 -10.28 -5.54
C TYR A 364 -7.41 -10.76 -6.46
N ARG A 365 -6.34 -9.98 -6.60
CA ARG A 365 -5.18 -10.38 -7.39
C ARG A 365 -3.92 -10.16 -6.58
N SER A 366 -3.03 -11.14 -6.58
CA SER A 366 -1.73 -11.03 -5.94
C SER A 366 -0.61 -11.50 -6.87
N PHE A 367 0.50 -10.77 -6.83
CA PHE A 367 1.77 -11.15 -7.40
C PHE A 367 2.88 -10.64 -6.48
N VAL A 368 3.29 -11.52 -5.56
CA VAL A 368 4.18 -11.20 -4.44
C VAL A 368 5.48 -11.97 -4.57
N ARG A 369 6.58 -11.30 -4.22
CA ARG A 369 7.91 -11.90 -4.12
C ARG A 369 8.35 -11.94 -2.67
N GLU A 370 8.98 -13.05 -2.28
CA GLU A 370 9.62 -13.21 -0.98
C GLU A 370 11.14 -13.20 -1.14
N GLU A 371 11.84 -12.54 -0.21
CA GLU A 371 13.30 -12.53 -0.19
C GLU A 371 13.83 -13.93 0.10
N MET A 372 14.73 -14.40 -0.75
CA MET A 372 15.41 -15.66 -0.52
C MET A 372 16.50 -15.48 0.52
N THR A 373 16.73 -16.50 1.34
CA THR A 373 17.87 -16.56 2.28
C THR A 373 19.24 -16.73 1.60
N LEU A 374 19.30 -16.57 0.28
CA LEU A 374 20.53 -16.48 -0.48
C LEU A 374 21.11 -15.07 -0.23
N GLY A 375 22.16 -14.98 0.58
CA GLY A 375 22.67 -13.69 1.06
C GLY A 375 22.80 -12.60 -0.03
N ASN A 376 22.45 -11.37 0.34
CA ASN A 376 22.46 -10.22 -0.56
C ASN A 376 23.84 -9.95 -1.16
N PHE A 377 23.89 -9.74 -2.47
CA PHE A 377 25.13 -9.40 -3.17
C PHE A 377 25.15 -7.90 -3.40
N SER A 378 25.95 -7.19 -2.58
CA SER A 378 26.35 -5.82 -2.91
C SER A 378 27.32 -5.91 -4.08
N THR A 379 26.99 -5.23 -5.18
CA THR A 379 27.99 -4.91 -6.19
C THR A 379 29.01 -3.94 -5.56
N SER A 380 30.22 -3.88 -6.12
CA SER A 380 31.20 -2.86 -5.77
C SER A 380 30.93 -1.53 -6.47
N GLU A 381 29.92 -1.49 -7.34
CA GLU A 381 29.61 -0.35 -8.20
C GLU A 381 28.68 0.61 -7.46
N PRO A 382 29.02 1.91 -7.41
CA PRO A 382 28.16 2.89 -6.78
C PRO A 382 26.88 3.08 -7.58
N THR A 383 25.77 3.33 -6.88
CA THR A 383 24.51 3.75 -7.51
C THR A 383 24.74 5.07 -8.25
N LEU A 384 24.51 5.10 -9.57
CA LEU A 384 24.55 6.30 -10.39
C LEU A 384 23.47 7.29 -9.94
N LEU A 385 23.77 8.57 -10.10
CA LEU A 385 22.83 9.63 -9.78
C LEU A 385 21.81 9.80 -10.93
N PRO A 386 20.52 10.05 -10.65
CA PRO A 386 19.49 10.14 -11.67
C PRO A 386 19.71 11.32 -12.62
N GLN A 387 20.26 12.44 -12.16
CA GLN A 387 20.62 13.58 -13.02
C GLN A 387 21.66 13.19 -14.08
N LYS A 388 22.63 12.33 -13.72
CA LYS A 388 23.61 11.83 -14.69
C LYS A 388 22.93 10.93 -15.72
N ILE A 389 22.02 10.06 -15.30
CA ILE A 389 21.27 9.19 -16.21
C ILE A 389 20.42 10.02 -17.18
N ILE A 390 19.77 11.09 -16.69
CA ILE A 390 19.01 12.03 -17.51
C ILE A 390 19.91 12.71 -18.54
N GLU A 391 21.08 13.19 -18.13
CA GLU A 391 22.08 13.80 -19.02
C GLU A 391 22.56 12.81 -20.09
N ASP A 392 22.90 11.58 -19.69
CA ASP A 392 23.39 10.52 -20.59
C ASP A 392 22.32 10.07 -21.60
N HIS A 393 21.04 10.23 -21.28
CA HIS A 393 19.89 9.80 -22.12
C HIS A 393 19.11 10.97 -22.72
N ILE A 394 19.67 12.17 -22.78
CA ILE A 394 18.90 13.36 -23.17
C ILE A 394 18.30 13.26 -24.57
N GLU A 395 19.00 12.64 -25.52
CA GLU A 395 18.50 12.43 -26.89
C GLU A 395 17.30 11.48 -26.95
N LEU A 396 17.30 10.44 -26.11
CA LEU A 396 16.15 9.55 -25.96
C LEU A 396 14.95 10.32 -25.41
N LEU A 397 15.15 11.11 -24.35
CA LEU A 397 14.08 11.88 -23.71
C LEU A 397 13.46 12.91 -24.67
N LYS A 398 14.29 13.56 -25.49
CA LYS A 398 13.83 14.47 -26.57
C LYS A 398 13.00 13.72 -27.61
N ALA A 399 13.45 12.55 -28.06
CA ALA A 399 12.73 11.75 -29.05
C ALA A 399 11.36 11.31 -28.52
N ASP A 400 11.30 10.81 -27.29
CA ASP A 400 10.05 10.40 -26.64
C ASP A 400 9.09 11.60 -26.46
N TYR A 401 9.60 12.77 -26.09
CA TYR A 401 8.79 14.00 -26.02
C TYR A 401 8.13 14.35 -27.36
N LEU A 402 8.87 14.29 -28.46
CA LEU A 402 8.32 14.60 -29.80
C LEU A 402 7.24 13.60 -30.22
N ILE A 403 7.42 12.32 -29.85
CA ILE A 403 6.43 11.27 -30.10
C ILE A 403 5.15 11.53 -29.27
N ASP A 404 5.31 11.85 -27.99
CA ASP A 404 4.20 11.98 -27.04
C ASP A 404 3.34 13.23 -27.25
N THR A 405 3.93 14.29 -27.81
CA THR A 405 3.25 15.57 -28.05
C THR A 405 2.67 15.70 -29.47
N GLU A 406 2.93 14.71 -30.33
CA GLU A 406 2.62 14.77 -31.78
C GLU A 406 3.21 16.02 -32.47
N GLU A 407 4.21 16.65 -31.86
CA GLU A 407 4.81 17.88 -32.38
C GLU A 407 5.77 17.58 -33.53
N THR A 408 5.43 18.11 -34.71
CA THR A 408 6.23 17.99 -35.94
C THR A 408 7.07 19.24 -36.22
N GLN A 409 7.00 20.25 -35.33
CA GLN A 409 7.74 21.49 -35.47
C GLN A 409 9.13 21.38 -34.83
N PHE A 410 10.11 22.02 -35.45
CA PHE A 410 11.44 22.22 -34.87
C PHE A 410 11.30 23.19 -33.69
N LEU A 411 10.99 22.66 -32.50
CA LEU A 411 11.23 23.40 -31.25
C LEU A 411 12.73 23.61 -31.07
N ASP A 412 13.10 24.75 -30.51
CA ASP A 412 14.49 24.98 -30.13
C ASP A 412 14.92 23.95 -29.08
N GLU A 413 16.15 23.44 -29.18
CA GLU A 413 16.65 22.39 -28.29
C GLU A 413 16.51 22.79 -26.81
N LYS A 414 16.73 24.08 -26.53
CA LYS A 414 16.58 24.66 -25.20
C LYS A 414 15.15 24.62 -24.67
N GLU A 415 14.15 24.76 -25.53
CA GLU A 415 12.74 24.71 -25.14
C GLU A 415 12.34 23.29 -24.74
N ILE A 416 12.81 22.28 -25.47
CA ILE A 416 12.58 20.87 -25.14
C ILE A 416 13.24 20.51 -23.82
N LEU A 417 14.50 20.92 -23.60
CA LEU A 417 15.20 20.69 -22.34
C LEU A 417 14.47 21.31 -21.15
N ASN A 418 14.08 22.59 -21.28
CA ASN A 418 13.31 23.28 -20.25
C ASN A 418 11.97 22.59 -19.98
N TYR A 419 11.29 22.07 -21.01
CA TYR A 419 10.09 21.26 -20.82
C TYR A 419 10.38 19.99 -20.03
N ILE A 420 11.42 19.23 -20.40
CA ILE A 420 11.81 18.00 -19.71
C ILE A 420 12.10 18.31 -18.24
N GLU A 421 13.00 19.25 -17.98
CA GLU A 421 13.40 19.65 -16.62
C GLU A 421 12.21 20.13 -15.80
N LYS A 422 11.30 20.91 -16.39
CA LYS A 422 10.11 21.41 -15.70
C LYS A 422 9.11 20.31 -15.34
N ASN A 423 9.01 19.26 -16.16
CA ASN A 423 7.98 18.22 -16.04
C ASN A 423 8.47 16.93 -15.36
N ILE A 424 9.72 16.87 -14.88
CA ILE A 424 10.16 15.80 -13.99
C ILE A 424 9.40 15.92 -12.66
N SER A 425 8.44 15.04 -12.45
CA SER A 425 7.55 15.05 -11.28
C SER A 425 7.97 14.05 -10.20
N LYS A 426 8.82 13.07 -10.55
CA LYS A 426 9.27 12.04 -9.62
C LYS A 426 10.61 11.46 -10.07
N ALA A 427 11.53 11.26 -9.12
CA ALA A 427 12.76 10.50 -9.30
C ALA A 427 13.01 9.73 -8.01
N GLU A 428 12.75 8.42 -8.03
CA GLU A 428 12.92 7.57 -6.85
C GLU A 428 13.62 6.25 -7.21
N LEU A 429 14.29 5.67 -6.21
CA LEU A 429 14.93 4.38 -6.35
C LEU A 429 13.94 3.27 -6.00
N VAL A 430 13.85 2.25 -6.84
CA VAL A 430 12.94 1.11 -6.68
C VAL A 430 13.66 -0.19 -7.00
N TYR A 431 13.10 -1.32 -6.57
CA TYR A 431 13.45 -2.62 -7.13
C TYR A 431 12.57 -2.94 -8.33
N TYR A 432 13.20 -3.13 -9.48
CA TYR A 432 12.56 -3.53 -10.71
C TYR A 432 12.64 -5.05 -10.90
N ASP A 433 11.47 -5.70 -10.99
CA ASP A 433 11.33 -7.13 -11.29
C ASP A 433 10.94 -7.31 -12.77
N GLU A 434 11.81 -7.95 -13.54
CA GLU A 434 11.60 -8.26 -14.96
C GLU A 434 10.62 -9.41 -15.19
N MET A 435 10.27 -10.16 -14.13
CA MET A 435 9.32 -11.27 -14.13
C MET A 435 9.72 -12.43 -15.04
N GLU A 436 11.01 -12.68 -15.18
CA GLU A 436 11.55 -13.76 -16.02
C GLU A 436 11.43 -15.11 -15.31
N GLU A 437 11.80 -15.15 -14.03
CA GLU A 437 11.92 -16.38 -13.25
C GLU A 437 10.94 -16.40 -12.06
N THR A 438 10.51 -17.61 -11.68
CA THR A 438 9.65 -17.87 -10.52
C THR A 438 10.46 -18.03 -9.23
N THR A 439 11.68 -18.54 -9.34
CA THR A 439 12.61 -18.73 -8.23
C THR A 439 13.97 -18.13 -8.60
N ARG A 440 14.70 -17.60 -7.62
CA ARG A 440 16.00 -16.94 -7.84
C ARG A 440 15.92 -15.78 -8.86
N GLN A 441 14.78 -15.11 -8.94
CA GLN A 441 14.65 -13.88 -9.69
C GLN A 441 15.54 -12.82 -9.03
N LEU A 442 16.33 -12.12 -9.83
CA LEU A 442 17.14 -11.02 -9.34
C LEU A 442 16.32 -9.73 -9.44
N LEU A 443 16.19 -9.01 -8.33
CA LEU A 443 15.64 -7.66 -8.36
C LEU A 443 16.75 -6.66 -8.70
N THR A 444 16.49 -5.83 -9.71
CA THR A 444 17.44 -4.83 -10.19
C THR A 444 17.07 -3.47 -9.61
N PRO A 445 17.92 -2.86 -8.77
CA PRO A 445 17.80 -1.45 -8.41
C PRO A 445 17.71 -0.56 -9.64
N ALA A 446 16.66 0.25 -9.70
CA ALA A 446 16.38 1.12 -10.83
C ALA A 446 15.88 2.49 -10.38
N TRP A 447 16.26 3.52 -11.12
CA TRP A 447 15.67 4.85 -11.00
C TRP A 447 14.35 4.88 -11.76
N ARG A 448 13.24 5.05 -11.04
CA ARG A 448 11.95 5.38 -11.62
C ARG A 448 11.84 6.90 -11.78
N ILE A 449 11.89 7.36 -13.02
CA ILE A 449 11.81 8.78 -13.37
C ILE A 449 10.51 9.04 -14.11
N LYS A 450 9.67 9.94 -13.60
CA LYS A 450 8.41 10.35 -14.24
C LYS A 450 8.55 11.74 -14.84
N ILE A 451 8.34 11.84 -16.14
CA ILE A 451 8.39 13.09 -16.92
C ILE A 451 7.05 13.24 -17.64
N ASP A 452 6.27 14.23 -17.23
CA ASP A 452 4.88 14.40 -17.68
C ASP A 452 4.06 13.09 -17.59
N LYS A 453 3.62 12.54 -18.73
CA LYS A 453 2.83 11.31 -18.82
C LYS A 453 3.68 10.06 -18.91
N ARG A 454 5.00 10.15 -19.04
CA ARG A 454 5.88 8.99 -19.26
C ARG A 454 6.64 8.63 -17.99
N VAL A 455 6.82 7.33 -17.78
CA VAL A 455 7.67 6.77 -16.74
C VAL A 455 8.79 5.95 -17.37
N TYR A 456 10.00 6.17 -16.88
CA TYR A 456 11.20 5.46 -17.27
C TYR A 456 11.76 4.70 -16.07
N TYR A 457 12.30 3.53 -16.35
CA TYR A 457 13.07 2.71 -15.42
C TYR A 457 14.47 2.55 -15.97
N PHE A 458 15.45 3.16 -15.32
CA PHE A 458 16.86 3.03 -15.67
C PHE A 458 17.57 2.22 -14.60
N ASN A 459 18.37 1.24 -15.01
CA ASN A 459 19.23 0.48 -14.11
C ASN A 459 20.15 1.45 -13.34
N SER A 460 20.17 1.31 -12.01
CA SER A 460 20.84 2.29 -11.17
C SER A 460 22.37 2.16 -11.16
N TYR A 461 22.96 1.11 -11.75
CA TYR A 461 24.42 0.90 -11.77
C TYR A 461 25.09 1.38 -13.06
N ASP A 462 24.46 1.11 -14.21
CA ASP A 462 25.00 1.40 -15.54
C ASP A 462 24.18 2.47 -16.31
N GLY A 463 22.98 2.80 -15.82
CA GLY A 463 22.09 3.77 -16.43
C GLY A 463 21.30 3.21 -17.62
N GLU A 464 21.38 1.91 -17.92
CA GLU A 464 20.67 1.31 -19.05
C GLU A 464 19.15 1.45 -18.89
N LEU A 465 18.46 1.84 -19.95
CA LEU A 465 17.00 1.86 -19.96
C LEU A 465 16.46 0.42 -19.93
N LEU A 466 15.81 0.06 -18.82
CA LEU A 466 15.13 -1.22 -18.66
C LEU A 466 13.76 -1.20 -19.33
N HIS A 467 13.00 -0.12 -19.12
CA HIS A 467 11.64 0.02 -19.64
C HIS A 467 11.17 1.47 -19.64
N SER A 468 10.33 1.84 -20.62
CA SER A 468 9.57 3.09 -20.61
C SER A 468 8.12 2.86 -21.05
N SER A 469 7.19 3.60 -20.46
CA SER A 469 5.78 3.53 -20.81
C SER A 469 5.02 4.81 -20.48
N LEU A 470 3.90 5.01 -21.16
CA LEU A 470 2.93 6.06 -20.85
C LEU A 470 2.06 5.63 -19.66
N VAL A 471 1.80 6.58 -18.76
CA VAL A 471 0.90 6.45 -17.63
C VAL A 471 -0.40 7.13 -17.99
N ASN A 472 -1.48 6.35 -18.01
CA ASN A 472 -2.85 6.84 -18.24
C ASN A 472 -3.43 7.55 -17.02
#